data_AF-A0A8J2TX01-F1
#
_entry.id   AF-A0A8J2TX01-F1
#
_cell.length_a   1.000
_cell.length_b   1.000
_cell.length_c   1.000
_cell.angle_alpha   90.00
_cell.angle_beta   90.00
_cell.angle_gamma   90.00
#
_symmetry.space_group_name_H-M   'P 1'
#
loop_
_entity.id
_entity.type
_entity.pdbx_description
1 polymer ?
#
loop_
_entity_poly.entity_id
_entity_poly.type
_entity_poly.pdbx_seq_one_letter_code
_entity_poly.pdbx_strand_id
1 'polypeptide(L)'
;MDVNAGGERAAAAADDPLRVEIADAAAMRSCALRLAGLLRAGDLLILTGGLGAGKTTFTQGLAEGLGVRGRVTSPTFIVAREHRPRADGPGLVHVDAYRLSGPEELDDLDLDSQLSGAVVVVEWGEGKAEQLAASRLEVVIDREALREAEEPVRQEDRRSADAAGSGDPCVRGTGVRPAGGIALEKDGTDRADAAEPEAAPGEHGLTDVLDEPRLLTVRAVGDAWAARREALAAALAGFSPHT
;
A
#
# COMPACT_ATOMS: atom_id res chain seq x y z
N MET A 1 -22.26 -5.76 44.85
CA MET A 1 -21.59 -4.67 44.10
C MET A 1 -21.16 -5.28 42.79
N ASP A 2 -22.08 -5.30 41.82
CA ASP A 2 -21.83 -5.84 40.50
C ASP A 2 -21.14 -4.77 39.67
N VAL A 3 -19.82 -4.93 39.48
CA VAL A 3 -19.03 -4.08 38.59
C VAL A 3 -18.97 -4.70 37.20
N ASN A 4 -19.74 -4.10 36.30
CA ASN A 4 -19.36 -3.76 34.92
C ASN A 4 -19.01 -4.89 33.92
N ALA A 5 -19.93 -5.82 33.65
CA ALA A 5 -19.86 -6.68 32.46
C ALA A 5 -20.24 -5.96 31.13
N GLY A 6 -20.68 -4.69 31.21
CA GLY A 6 -21.07 -3.88 30.05
C GLY A 6 -19.91 -3.17 29.35
N GLY A 7 -18.80 -2.91 30.06
CA GLY A 7 -17.62 -2.24 29.52
C GLY A 7 -16.78 -3.12 28.59
N GLU A 8 -16.62 -4.40 28.90
CA GLU A 8 -15.80 -5.33 28.11
C GLU A 8 -16.39 -5.67 26.73
N ARG A 9 -17.72 -5.69 26.60
CA ARG A 9 -18.39 -5.93 25.30
C ARG A 9 -18.33 -4.71 24.36
N ALA A 10 -18.29 -3.50 24.89
CA ALA A 10 -18.13 -2.28 24.09
C ALA A 10 -16.68 -2.08 23.65
N ALA A 11 -15.70 -2.44 24.49
CA ALA A 11 -14.28 -2.46 24.11
C ALA A 11 -13.98 -3.52 23.05
N ALA A 12 -14.54 -4.73 23.18
CA ALA A 12 -14.34 -5.80 22.20
C ALA A 12 -14.91 -5.50 20.80
N ALA A 13 -15.98 -4.69 20.70
CA ALA A 13 -16.52 -4.24 19.41
C ALA A 13 -15.71 -3.10 18.77
N ALA A 14 -14.94 -2.36 19.57
CA ALA A 14 -14.06 -1.30 19.06
C ALA A 14 -12.81 -1.86 18.36
N ASP A 15 -12.36 -3.06 18.78
CA ASP A 15 -11.18 -3.75 18.24
C ASP A 15 -11.45 -4.62 16.99
N ASP A 16 -12.71 -4.89 16.65
CA ASP A 16 -13.04 -5.69 15.47
C ASP A 16 -12.65 -4.92 14.19
N PRO A 17 -11.79 -5.46 13.32
CA PRO A 17 -11.37 -4.74 12.12
C PRO A 17 -12.51 -4.62 11.10
N LEU A 18 -12.56 -3.50 10.38
CA LEU A 18 -13.45 -3.40 9.20
C LEU A 18 -12.80 -4.11 8.02
N ARG A 19 -13.60 -4.87 7.29
CA ARG A 19 -13.16 -5.62 6.13
C ARG A 19 -13.99 -5.23 4.90
N VAL A 20 -13.31 -4.83 3.84
CA VAL A 20 -13.93 -4.52 2.56
C VAL A 20 -13.14 -5.11 1.41
N GLU A 21 -13.84 -5.54 0.38
CA GLU A 21 -13.25 -5.97 -0.88
C GLU A 21 -12.98 -4.75 -1.76
N ILE A 22 -11.77 -4.71 -2.29
CA ILE A 22 -11.28 -3.69 -3.21
C ILE A 22 -11.09 -4.38 -4.56
N ALA A 23 -11.96 -4.07 -5.51
CA ALA A 23 -12.02 -4.77 -6.80
C ALA A 23 -10.77 -4.55 -7.67
N ASP A 24 -10.24 -3.32 -7.67
CA ASP A 24 -9.15 -2.92 -8.56
C ASP A 24 -8.33 -1.73 -8.00
N ALA A 25 -7.35 -1.27 -8.78
CA ALA A 25 -6.51 -0.14 -8.44
C ALA A 25 -7.27 1.18 -8.26
N ALA A 26 -8.35 1.39 -9.01
CA ALA A 26 -9.16 2.61 -8.95
C ALA A 26 -10.01 2.62 -7.67
N ALA A 27 -10.60 1.48 -7.31
CA ALA A 27 -11.28 1.28 -6.03
C ALA A 27 -10.32 1.48 -4.85
N MET A 28 -9.07 1.00 -4.94
CA MET A 28 -8.04 1.21 -3.91
C MET A 28 -7.75 2.70 -3.70
N ARG A 29 -7.53 3.46 -4.79
CA ARG A 29 -7.30 4.90 -4.71
C ARG A 29 -8.51 5.65 -4.16
N SER A 30 -9.71 5.30 -4.61
CA SER A 30 -10.96 5.90 -4.13
C SER A 30 -11.18 5.63 -2.63
N CYS A 31 -10.88 4.42 -2.17
CA CYS A 31 -10.96 4.05 -0.77
C CYS A 31 -10.01 4.90 0.09
N ALA A 32 -8.75 4.97 -0.33
CA ALA A 32 -7.74 5.78 0.34
C ALA A 32 -8.12 7.28 0.34
N LEU A 33 -8.61 7.81 -0.78
CA LEU A 33 -9.06 9.21 -0.87
C LEU A 33 -10.18 9.51 0.13
N ARG A 34 -11.16 8.61 0.29
CA ARG A 34 -12.23 8.75 1.29
C ARG A 34 -11.69 8.71 2.72
N LEU A 35 -10.74 7.82 3.00
CA LEU A 35 -10.09 7.72 4.31
C LEU A 35 -9.28 8.98 4.63
N ALA A 36 -8.61 9.58 3.64
CA ALA A 36 -7.83 10.80 3.81
C ALA A 36 -8.64 11.96 4.37
N GLY A 37 -9.94 12.04 4.05
CA GLY A 37 -10.85 13.06 4.59
C GLY A 37 -11.07 12.98 6.11
N LEU A 38 -10.67 11.89 6.76
CA LEU A 38 -10.74 11.70 8.21
C LEU A 38 -9.42 12.02 8.92
N LEU A 39 -8.33 12.12 8.16
CA LEU A 39 -6.98 12.23 8.68
C LEU A 39 -6.65 13.64 9.15
N ARG A 40 -5.83 13.71 10.19
CA ARG A 40 -5.38 14.93 10.85
C ARG A 40 -3.87 14.84 11.06
N ALA A 41 -3.24 16.00 11.26
CA ALA A 41 -1.87 16.01 11.77
C ALA A 41 -1.81 15.18 13.07
N GLY A 42 -0.80 14.34 13.18
CA GLY A 42 -0.61 13.40 14.30
C GLY A 42 -1.14 12.00 14.03
N ASP A 43 -1.83 11.78 12.91
CA ASP A 43 -2.31 10.44 12.57
C ASP A 43 -1.19 9.58 11.97
N LEU A 44 -1.09 8.36 12.50
CA LEU A 44 -0.22 7.30 11.99
C LEU A 44 -1.03 6.22 11.28
N LEU A 45 -0.57 5.81 10.10
CA LEU A 45 -1.05 4.64 9.38
C LEU A 45 0.09 3.66 9.16
N ILE A 46 -0.13 2.41 9.54
CA ILE A 46 0.78 1.29 9.28
C ILE A 46 0.18 0.42 8.18
N LEU A 47 0.88 0.26 7.06
CA LEU A 47 0.43 -0.54 5.92
C LEU A 47 1.18 -1.87 5.87
N THR A 48 0.43 -2.97 5.89
CA THR A 48 0.94 -4.35 5.79
C THR A 48 0.37 -5.04 4.56
N GLY A 49 1.18 -5.89 3.92
CA GLY A 49 0.75 -6.69 2.77
C GLY A 49 1.95 -7.07 1.90
N GLY A 50 1.82 -8.15 1.13
CA GLY A 50 2.88 -8.67 0.27
C GLY A 50 3.40 -7.67 -0.77
N LEU A 51 4.49 -8.04 -1.46
CA LEU A 51 5.00 -7.25 -2.59
C LEU A 51 3.89 -7.05 -3.63
N GLY A 52 3.72 -5.81 -4.09
CA GLY A 52 2.68 -5.39 -5.03
C GLY A 52 1.23 -5.47 -4.53
N ALA A 53 0.98 -5.71 -3.24
CA ALA A 53 -0.37 -5.71 -2.66
C ALA A 53 -1.14 -4.39 -2.87
N GLY A 54 -0.46 -3.32 -3.30
CA GLY A 54 -1.09 -2.02 -3.57
C GLY A 54 -0.90 -1.01 -2.44
N LYS A 55 0.03 -1.24 -1.50
CA LYS A 55 0.37 -0.30 -0.42
C LYS A 55 0.69 1.10 -0.95
N THR A 56 1.62 1.21 -1.90
CA THR A 56 1.94 2.50 -2.53
C THR A 56 0.75 3.10 -3.28
N THR A 57 -0.09 2.29 -3.92
CA THR A 57 -1.32 2.76 -4.58
C THR A 57 -2.34 3.33 -3.59
N PHE A 58 -2.46 2.70 -2.42
CA PHE A 58 -3.24 3.22 -1.31
C PHE A 58 -2.65 4.55 -0.81
N THR A 59 -1.33 4.64 -0.59
CA THR A 59 -0.67 5.89 -0.19
C THR A 59 -0.85 7.01 -1.22
N GLN A 60 -0.85 6.70 -2.52
CA GLN A 60 -1.14 7.67 -3.58
C GLN A 60 -2.56 8.25 -3.48
N GLY A 61 -3.56 7.40 -3.20
CA GLY A 61 -4.93 7.87 -2.96
C GLY A 61 -5.05 8.71 -1.69
N LEU A 62 -4.31 8.35 -0.62
CA LEU A 62 -4.23 9.19 0.58
C LEU A 62 -3.64 10.57 0.26
N ALA A 63 -2.53 10.60 -0.47
CA ALA A 63 -1.85 11.83 -0.86
C ALA A 63 -2.74 12.75 -1.71
N GLU A 64 -3.54 12.16 -2.60
CA GLU A 64 -4.53 12.89 -3.38
C GLU A 64 -5.60 13.52 -2.48
N GLY A 65 -6.19 12.74 -1.56
CA GLY A 65 -7.20 13.24 -0.63
C GLY A 65 -6.68 14.27 0.38
N LEU A 66 -5.42 14.15 0.80
CA LEU A 66 -4.73 15.15 1.63
C LEU A 66 -4.31 16.41 0.85
N GLY A 67 -4.34 16.36 -0.48
CA GLY A 67 -3.96 17.49 -1.33
C GLY A 67 -2.49 17.88 -1.21
N VAL A 68 -1.57 16.90 -1.12
CA VAL A 68 -0.12 17.19 -1.01
C VAL A 68 0.54 17.51 -2.35
N ARG A 69 1.70 18.17 -2.30
CA ARG A 69 2.48 18.59 -3.46
C ARG A 69 3.32 17.43 -4.02
N GLY A 70 3.52 17.47 -5.34
CA GLY A 70 4.34 16.51 -6.05
C GLY A 70 3.66 15.14 -6.24
N ARG A 71 4.38 14.25 -6.90
CA ARG A 71 3.95 12.85 -7.11
C ARG A 71 4.41 12.01 -5.91
N VAL A 72 3.54 11.14 -5.43
CA VAL A 72 3.90 10.12 -4.43
C VAL A 72 4.31 8.82 -5.13
N THR A 73 5.51 8.38 -4.84
CA THR A 73 6.13 7.15 -5.34
C THR A 73 6.72 6.40 -4.16
N SER A 74 6.81 5.06 -4.23
CA SER A 74 7.49 4.29 -3.19
C SER A 74 8.89 4.89 -2.96
N PRO A 75 9.25 5.18 -1.71
CA PRO A 75 10.54 5.76 -1.38
C PRO A 75 11.58 4.60 -1.32
N THR A 76 11.72 3.87 -2.44
CA THR A 76 12.49 2.60 -2.51
C THR A 76 13.99 2.77 -2.24
N PHE A 77 14.54 3.99 -2.40
CA PHE A 77 15.95 4.30 -2.17
C PHE A 77 16.21 5.27 -1.02
N ILE A 78 15.22 6.07 -0.64
CA ILE A 78 15.31 7.02 0.47
C ILE A 78 14.24 6.60 1.46
N VAL A 79 14.58 6.22 2.68
CA VAL A 79 13.65 5.50 3.59
C VAL A 79 12.34 6.27 3.83
N ALA A 80 12.39 7.61 3.83
CA ALA A 80 11.24 8.48 4.02
C ALA A 80 11.19 9.63 2.98
N ARG A 81 9.98 10.08 2.67
CA ARG A 81 9.68 11.25 1.83
C ARG A 81 8.63 12.14 2.49
N GLU A 82 8.93 13.43 2.56
CA GLU A 82 7.97 14.45 2.97
C GLU A 82 7.27 15.08 1.77
N HIS A 83 5.95 15.17 1.85
CA HIS A 83 5.09 15.82 0.88
C HIS A 83 4.32 16.95 1.57
N ARG A 84 4.69 18.19 1.25
CA ARG A 84 4.06 19.39 1.82
C ARG A 84 2.63 19.55 1.31
N PRO A 85 1.70 20.08 2.13
CA PRO A 85 0.32 20.32 1.69
C PRO A 85 0.28 21.43 0.61
N ARG A 86 -0.70 21.37 -0.30
CA ARG A 86 -0.92 22.42 -1.32
C ARG A 86 -1.56 23.67 -0.71
N ALA A 87 -2.45 23.48 0.25
CA ALA A 87 -3.22 24.50 0.96
C ALA A 87 -3.17 24.25 2.48
N ASP A 88 -4.13 24.78 3.24
CA ASP A 88 -4.27 24.48 4.66
C ASP A 88 -4.60 23.00 4.88
N GLY A 89 -3.88 22.34 5.79
CA GLY A 89 -4.02 20.92 6.08
C GLY A 89 -2.70 20.26 6.47
N PRO A 90 -2.72 18.99 6.90
CA PRO A 90 -1.50 18.25 7.23
C PRO A 90 -0.70 17.91 5.97
N GLY A 91 0.62 17.86 6.12
CA GLY A 91 1.48 17.21 5.13
C GLY A 91 1.34 15.68 5.18
N LEU A 92 2.10 15.00 4.32
CA LEU A 92 2.26 13.54 4.34
C LEU A 92 3.74 13.19 4.46
N VAL A 93 4.07 12.34 5.42
CA VAL A 93 5.36 11.66 5.50
C VAL A 93 5.14 10.22 5.07
N HIS A 94 5.76 9.82 3.98
CA HIS A 94 5.66 8.46 3.43
C HIS A 94 6.97 7.73 3.68
N VAL A 95 6.89 6.65 4.47
CA VAL A 95 8.03 5.82 4.86
C VAL A 95 7.87 4.42 4.27
N ASP A 96 8.95 3.85 3.76
CA ASP A 96 9.02 2.44 3.37
C ASP A 96 10.03 1.71 4.25
N ALA A 97 9.51 0.98 5.24
CA ALA A 97 10.30 0.28 6.25
C ALA A 97 10.74 -1.12 5.80
N TYR A 98 10.56 -1.50 4.53
CA TYR A 98 10.91 -2.84 4.02
C TYR A 98 12.36 -3.23 4.30
N ARG A 99 13.28 -2.24 4.26
CA ARG A 99 14.72 -2.44 4.47
C ARG A 99 15.19 -2.26 5.91
N LEU A 100 14.31 -1.81 6.80
CA LEU A 100 14.68 -1.58 8.19
C LEU A 100 14.70 -2.91 8.95
N SER A 101 15.72 -3.12 9.78
CA SER A 101 15.85 -4.36 10.55
C SER A 101 14.95 -4.40 11.77
N GLY A 102 14.49 -3.25 12.25
CA GLY A 102 13.68 -3.13 13.47
C GLY A 102 13.21 -1.71 13.76
N PRO A 103 12.52 -1.50 14.90
CA PRO A 103 12.02 -0.19 15.33
C PRO A 103 13.14 0.83 15.56
N GLU A 104 14.32 0.41 16.02
CA GLU A 104 15.45 1.31 16.32
C GLU A 104 15.89 2.12 15.09
N GLU A 105 15.96 1.50 13.91
CA GLU A 105 16.30 2.22 12.67
C GLU A 105 15.18 3.16 12.19
N LEU A 106 13.94 2.91 12.61
CA LEU A 106 12.81 3.78 12.31
C LEU A 106 12.83 5.01 13.23
N ASP A 107 13.21 4.83 14.49
CA ASP A 107 13.35 5.92 15.48
C ASP A 107 14.44 6.93 15.06
N ASP A 108 15.51 6.48 14.41
CA ASP A 108 16.57 7.34 13.84
C ASP A 108 16.04 8.36 12.80
N LEU A 109 14.83 8.15 12.27
CA LEU A 109 14.18 9.05 11.31
C LEU A 109 13.42 10.22 11.97
N ASP A 110 13.32 10.24 13.31
CA ASP A 110 12.65 11.31 14.08
C ASP A 110 11.21 11.56 13.60
N LEU A 111 10.46 10.48 13.35
CA LEU A 111 9.10 10.55 12.79
C LEU A 111 8.06 11.07 13.80
N ASP A 112 8.31 10.90 15.08
CA ASP A 112 7.47 11.39 16.18
C ASP A 112 7.44 12.92 16.22
N SER A 113 8.56 13.58 15.91
CA SER A 113 8.60 15.04 15.76
C SER A 113 7.76 15.50 14.55
N GLN A 114 7.81 14.75 13.45
CA GLN A 114 7.10 15.04 12.20
C GLN A 114 5.59 14.79 12.29
N LEU A 115 5.15 13.83 13.12
CA LEU A 115 3.72 13.57 13.36
C LEU A 115 2.98 14.84 13.77
N SER A 116 3.60 15.75 14.51
CA SER A 116 2.95 16.99 14.97
C SER A 116 2.35 17.87 13.85
N GLY A 117 2.89 17.81 12.63
CA GLY A 117 2.46 18.63 11.48
C GLY A 117 1.96 17.84 10.26
N ALA A 118 2.01 16.51 10.31
CA ALA A 118 1.74 15.65 9.17
C ALA A 118 0.98 14.39 9.54
N VAL A 119 0.44 13.74 8.51
CA VAL A 119 0.06 12.34 8.54
C VAL A 119 1.30 11.52 8.23
N VAL A 120 1.59 10.49 9.02
CA VAL A 120 2.68 9.54 8.73
C VAL A 120 2.10 8.23 8.22
N VAL A 121 2.58 7.77 7.07
CA VAL A 121 2.24 6.48 6.47
C VAL A 121 3.50 5.63 6.39
N VAL A 122 3.52 4.49 7.09
CA VAL A 122 4.65 3.55 7.10
C VAL A 122 4.25 2.27 6.38
N GLU A 123 4.79 2.07 5.17
CA GLU A 123 4.73 0.78 4.49
C GLU A 123 5.65 -0.23 5.17
N TRP A 124 5.19 -1.47 5.35
CA TRP A 124 5.92 -2.53 6.04
C TRP A 124 6.30 -2.17 7.48
N GLY A 125 5.46 -1.35 8.13
CA GLY A 125 5.70 -0.83 9.47
C GLY A 125 5.27 -1.76 10.61
N GLU A 126 4.64 -2.90 10.34
CA GLU A 126 4.28 -3.88 11.37
C GLU A 126 5.53 -4.39 12.09
N GLY A 127 5.48 -4.38 13.43
CA GLY A 127 6.58 -4.69 14.33
C GLY A 127 7.65 -3.61 14.45
N LYS A 128 7.45 -2.43 13.84
CA LYS A 128 8.42 -1.33 13.79
C LYS A 128 7.84 0.02 14.19
N ALA A 129 6.62 0.35 13.74
CA ALA A 129 6.05 1.69 13.82
C ALA A 129 5.04 1.88 14.95
N GLU A 130 4.64 0.81 15.66
CA GLU A 130 3.58 0.85 16.67
C GLU A 130 3.88 1.78 17.85
N GLN A 131 5.17 2.02 18.12
CA GLN A 131 5.62 2.89 19.21
C GLN A 131 5.54 4.38 18.86
N LEU A 132 5.46 4.74 17.57
CA LEU A 132 5.40 6.12 17.11
C LEU A 132 4.12 6.84 17.56
N ALA A 133 3.00 6.11 17.69
CA ALA A 133 1.74 6.67 18.15
C ALA A 133 0.87 5.66 18.89
N ALA A 134 0.34 6.07 20.04
CA ALA A 134 -0.61 5.27 20.82
C ALA A 134 -1.95 5.05 20.08
N SER A 135 -2.36 6.00 19.24
CA SER A 135 -3.51 5.86 18.35
C SER A 135 -3.07 5.81 16.90
N ARG A 136 -3.51 4.79 16.15
CA ARG A 136 -3.11 4.56 14.76
C ARG A 136 -4.17 3.76 13.98
N LEU A 137 -4.07 3.80 12.65
CA LEU A 137 -4.73 2.81 11.79
C LEU A 137 -3.72 1.77 11.35
N GLU A 138 -4.13 0.50 11.43
CA GLU A 138 -3.40 -0.60 10.85
C GLU A 138 -4.21 -1.12 9.66
N VAL A 139 -3.58 -1.14 8.50
CA VAL A 139 -4.22 -1.45 7.22
C VAL A 139 -3.49 -2.64 6.61
N VAL A 140 -4.18 -3.78 6.55
CA VAL A 140 -3.68 -4.99 5.90
C VAL A 140 -4.32 -5.09 4.51
N ILE A 141 -3.48 -5.26 3.49
CA ILE A 141 -3.90 -5.44 2.10
C ILE A 141 -3.52 -6.84 1.65
N ASP A 142 -4.51 -7.70 1.47
CA ASP A 142 -4.34 -9.11 1.15
C ASP A 142 -4.91 -9.44 -0.24
N ARG A 143 -4.13 -10.12 -1.08
CA ARG A 143 -4.57 -10.56 -2.41
C ARG A 143 -5.09 -11.99 -2.45
N GLU A 144 -4.68 -12.81 -1.48
CA GLU A 144 -4.88 -14.25 -1.47
C GLU A 144 -6.13 -14.61 -0.66
N ALA A 145 -6.49 -13.79 0.34
CA ALA A 145 -7.68 -13.99 1.17
C ALA A 145 -8.99 -14.20 0.39
N LEU A 146 -9.16 -13.56 -0.78
CA LEU A 146 -10.36 -13.73 -1.60
C LEU A 146 -10.31 -14.97 -2.51
N ARG A 147 -9.11 -15.50 -2.80
CA ARG A 147 -8.94 -16.71 -3.62
C ARG A 147 -9.19 -17.98 -2.81
N GLU A 148 -8.78 -17.99 -1.54
CA GLU A 148 -8.98 -19.14 -0.65
C GLU A 148 -10.46 -19.39 -0.31
N ALA A 149 -11.30 -18.35 -0.34
CA ALA A 149 -12.75 -18.46 -0.16
C ALA A 149 -13.46 -19.09 -1.38
N GLU A 150 -12.81 -19.12 -2.55
CA GLU A 150 -13.38 -19.61 -3.81
C GLU A 150 -12.94 -21.03 -4.18
N GLU A 151 -12.04 -21.68 -3.44
CA GLU A 151 -11.70 -23.10 -3.67
C GLU A 151 -12.67 -24.03 -2.92
N PRO A 152 -13.68 -24.65 -3.57
CA PRO A 152 -14.36 -25.78 -2.96
C PRO A 152 -13.34 -26.89 -2.77
N VAL A 153 -13.24 -27.39 -1.54
CA VAL A 153 -12.56 -28.64 -1.18
C VAL A 153 -12.91 -29.70 -2.23
N ARG A 154 -11.99 -29.98 -3.16
CA ARG A 154 -12.10 -31.16 -4.01
C ARG A 154 -11.92 -32.35 -3.08
N GLN A 155 -13.04 -32.94 -2.64
CA GLN A 155 -13.01 -34.30 -2.12
C GLN A 155 -12.34 -35.15 -3.19
N GLU A 156 -11.16 -35.68 -2.88
CA GLU A 156 -10.45 -36.64 -3.70
C GLU A 156 -11.32 -37.90 -3.82
N ASP A 157 -12.17 -37.91 -4.84
CA ASP A 157 -12.88 -39.10 -5.25
C ASP A 157 -11.86 -40.00 -5.93
N ARG A 158 -11.55 -41.10 -5.24
CA ARG A 158 -10.68 -42.17 -5.71
C ARG A 158 -11.18 -42.68 -7.06
N ARG A 159 -10.39 -42.53 -8.12
CA ARG A 159 -10.37 -43.51 -9.20
C ARG A 159 -9.09 -43.47 -10.06
N SER A 160 -8.42 -44.61 -10.07
CA SER A 160 -7.32 -45.01 -10.93
C SER A 160 -7.68 -44.93 -12.42
N ALA A 161 -6.70 -44.58 -13.28
CA ALA A 161 -6.34 -45.33 -14.50
C ALA A 161 -5.25 -44.61 -15.32
N ASP A 162 -4.11 -45.32 -15.46
CA ASP A 162 -3.36 -45.62 -16.68
C ASP A 162 -3.08 -44.61 -17.82
N ALA A 163 -1.81 -44.70 -18.22
CA ALA A 163 -1.27 -44.72 -19.60
C ALA A 163 -0.86 -43.41 -20.30
N ALA A 164 0.46 -43.23 -20.33
CA ALA A 164 1.31 -43.21 -21.52
C ALA A 164 1.15 -42.11 -22.60
N GLY A 165 2.24 -41.35 -22.78
CA GLY A 165 3.00 -41.42 -24.04
C GLY A 165 3.18 -40.14 -24.86
N SER A 166 4.43 -39.94 -25.31
CA SER A 166 4.90 -39.10 -26.43
C SER A 166 5.06 -37.61 -26.12
N GLY A 167 6.19 -36.93 -26.37
CA GLY A 167 7.43 -37.27 -27.05
C GLY A 167 8.19 -35.96 -27.33
N ASP A 168 9.40 -35.83 -26.80
CA ASP A 168 10.33 -34.72 -27.07
C ASP A 168 10.86 -34.77 -28.52
N PRO A 169 11.09 -33.59 -29.14
CA PRO A 169 12.24 -33.47 -30.03
C PRO A 169 13.12 -32.28 -29.65
N CYS A 170 14.40 -32.58 -29.40
CA CYS A 170 15.44 -31.62 -29.07
C CYS A 170 16.51 -31.54 -30.18
N VAL A 171 16.93 -30.30 -30.44
CA VAL A 171 18.21 -29.78 -30.98
C VAL A 171 18.56 -29.81 -32.49
N ARG A 172 18.91 -28.59 -32.97
CA ARG A 172 20.13 -28.12 -33.71
C ARG A 172 19.72 -27.25 -34.90
N GLY A 173 20.15 -26.01 -35.07
CA GLY A 173 21.38 -25.33 -34.66
C GLY A 173 22.28 -25.13 -35.89
N THR A 174 22.28 -23.93 -36.46
CA THR A 174 23.29 -23.29 -37.35
C THR A 174 22.66 -21.93 -37.73
N GLY A 175 23.30 -20.77 -37.81
CA GLY A 175 24.68 -20.31 -37.80
C GLY A 175 24.69 -18.95 -38.53
N VAL A 176 25.77 -18.17 -38.37
CA VAL A 176 26.18 -17.01 -39.19
C VAL A 176 25.82 -15.59 -38.67
N ARG A 177 26.87 -14.91 -38.19
CA ARG A 177 27.11 -13.44 -38.24
C ARG A 177 27.91 -13.14 -39.54
N PRO A 178 27.94 -11.94 -40.15
CA PRO A 178 28.66 -10.75 -39.62
C PRO A 178 28.06 -9.37 -40.06
N ALA A 179 28.27 -8.24 -39.38
CA ALA A 179 29.36 -7.22 -39.47
C ALA A 179 28.85 -5.84 -39.95
N GLY A 180 29.48 -4.77 -39.43
CA GLY A 180 29.46 -3.37 -39.93
C GLY A 180 28.49 -2.45 -39.20
N GLY A 181 28.81 -1.22 -38.76
CA GLY A 181 30.02 -0.39 -38.83
C GLY A 181 29.72 1.01 -38.23
N ILE A 182 30.75 1.63 -37.63
CA ILE A 182 31.15 3.08 -37.51
C ILE A 182 30.16 4.19 -37.97
N ALA A 183 30.08 5.45 -37.50
CA ALA A 183 30.94 6.43 -36.80
C ALA A 183 30.05 7.59 -36.23
N LEU A 184 30.32 8.22 -35.08
CA LEU A 184 31.00 9.52 -34.78
C LEU A 184 30.28 10.87 -35.10
N GLU A 185 30.63 11.87 -34.26
CA GLU A 185 30.41 13.36 -34.26
C GLU A 185 29.25 13.85 -33.36
N LYS A 186 29.41 14.60 -32.24
CA LYS A 186 30.02 15.93 -31.87
C LYS A 186 29.38 17.10 -32.65
N ASP A 187 28.91 18.22 -32.09
CA ASP A 187 29.40 19.12 -31.02
C ASP A 187 28.28 20.07 -30.50
N GLY A 188 28.47 20.62 -29.27
CA GLY A 188 28.13 21.99 -28.80
C GLY A 188 26.66 22.50 -28.84
N THR A 189 26.14 23.38 -27.98
CA THR A 189 26.69 24.46 -27.14
C THR A 189 25.54 25.02 -26.24
N ASP A 190 25.89 25.45 -25.03
CA ASP A 190 25.33 26.52 -24.15
C ASP A 190 23.86 26.60 -23.64
N ARG A 191 23.82 26.75 -22.30
CA ARG A 191 23.10 27.71 -21.44
C ARG A 191 21.56 27.80 -21.38
N ALA A 192 21.10 27.60 -20.12
CA ALA A 192 20.09 28.34 -19.36
C ALA A 192 18.61 28.24 -19.76
N ASP A 193 17.85 27.41 -19.06
CA ASP A 193 16.86 27.87 -18.07
C ASP A 193 16.35 26.66 -17.27
N ALA A 194 16.12 26.83 -15.96
CA ALA A 194 15.59 25.79 -15.09
C ALA A 194 14.10 25.58 -15.40
N ALA A 195 13.81 24.79 -16.43
CA ALA A 195 12.49 24.26 -16.71
C ALA A 195 12.12 23.22 -15.63
N GLU A 196 10.90 23.32 -15.12
CA GLU A 196 10.29 22.30 -14.25
C GLU A 196 10.40 20.92 -14.91
N PRO A 197 10.60 19.82 -14.15
CA PRO A 197 10.72 18.52 -14.75
C PRO A 197 9.40 18.14 -15.42
N GLU A 198 9.45 18.14 -16.75
CA GLU A 198 8.44 17.63 -17.66
C GLU A 198 8.05 16.21 -17.21
N ALA A 199 6.75 15.93 -17.14
CA ALA A 199 6.24 14.66 -16.69
C ALA A 199 6.83 13.51 -17.53
N ALA A 200 7.57 12.63 -16.88
CA ALA A 200 8.09 11.41 -17.51
C ALA A 200 6.95 10.65 -18.23
N PRO A 201 7.19 10.13 -19.44
CA PRO A 201 6.18 9.42 -20.22
C PRO A 201 5.70 8.18 -19.45
N GLY A 202 4.40 7.93 -19.56
CA GLY A 202 3.65 7.01 -18.71
C GLY A 202 4.24 5.59 -18.62
N GLU A 203 4.44 5.14 -17.39
CA GLU A 203 4.66 3.74 -17.09
C GLU A 203 3.31 3.00 -17.20
N HIS A 204 2.97 2.58 -18.41
CA HIS A 204 1.98 1.51 -18.62
C HIS A 204 2.71 0.19 -18.33
N GLY A 205 2.60 -0.31 -17.09
CA GLY A 205 3.24 -1.58 -16.71
C GLY A 205 3.01 -2.06 -15.28
N LEU A 206 2.40 -1.25 -14.40
CA LEU A 206 2.05 -1.66 -13.03
C LEU A 206 0.54 -1.79 -12.78
N THR A 207 -0.30 -1.40 -13.75
CA THR A 207 -1.76 -1.42 -13.62
C THR A 207 -2.31 -2.83 -13.60
N ASP A 208 -1.80 -3.72 -14.46
CA ASP A 208 -2.31 -5.11 -14.62
C ASP A 208 -2.17 -5.96 -13.33
N VAL A 209 -1.20 -5.65 -12.46
CA VAL A 209 -0.97 -6.38 -11.21
C VAL A 209 -1.99 -5.99 -10.11
N LEU A 210 -2.70 -4.87 -10.29
CA LEU A 210 -3.65 -4.31 -9.34
C LEU A 210 -5.13 -4.43 -9.78
N ASP A 211 -5.41 -5.06 -10.91
CA ASP A 211 -6.78 -5.29 -11.41
C ASP A 211 -7.43 -6.58 -10.89
N GLU A 212 -6.86 -7.15 -9.82
CA GLU A 212 -7.39 -8.30 -9.11
C GLU A 212 -7.97 -7.87 -7.77
N PRO A 213 -9.08 -8.50 -7.32
CA PRO A 213 -9.73 -8.15 -6.08
C PRO A 213 -8.84 -8.45 -4.88
N ARG A 214 -8.97 -7.63 -3.83
CA ARG A 214 -8.19 -7.72 -2.59
C ARG A 214 -9.04 -7.47 -1.38
N LEU A 215 -8.70 -8.11 -0.28
CA LEU A 215 -9.27 -7.83 1.01
C LEU A 215 -8.48 -6.70 1.69
N LEU A 216 -9.16 -5.60 1.99
CA LEU A 216 -8.64 -4.52 2.82
C LEU A 216 -9.19 -4.69 4.24
N THR A 217 -8.30 -4.93 5.20
CA THR A 217 -8.64 -5.02 6.62
C THR A 217 -8.11 -3.79 7.34
N VAL A 218 -8.99 -3.00 7.97
CA VAL A 218 -8.63 -1.77 8.67
C VAL A 218 -8.97 -1.89 10.15
N ARG A 219 -7.94 -1.89 10.99
CA ARG A 219 -8.04 -1.89 12.45
C ARG A 219 -7.78 -0.50 13.01
N ALA A 220 -8.70 -0.02 13.83
CA ALA A 220 -8.57 1.23 14.56
C ALA A 220 -7.98 0.94 15.94
N VAL A 221 -6.80 1.49 16.23
CA VAL A 221 -6.11 1.29 17.51
C VAL A 221 -6.07 2.62 18.26
N GLY A 222 -6.38 2.58 19.56
CA GLY A 222 -6.30 3.71 20.49
C GLY A 222 -7.49 4.69 20.43
N ASP A 223 -7.57 5.55 21.45
CA ASP A 223 -8.73 6.39 21.74
C ASP A 223 -9.12 7.34 20.60
N ALA A 224 -8.13 7.92 19.90
CA ALA A 224 -8.40 8.89 18.84
C ALA A 224 -9.10 8.26 17.62
N TRP A 225 -8.83 6.97 17.37
CA TRP A 225 -9.48 6.22 16.28
C TRP A 225 -10.74 5.49 16.74
N ALA A 226 -10.82 5.08 18.01
CA ALA A 226 -12.07 4.64 18.62
C ALA A 226 -13.14 5.74 18.53
N ALA A 227 -12.78 7.00 18.81
CA ALA A 227 -13.69 8.15 18.68
C ALA A 227 -14.11 8.46 17.23
N ARG A 228 -13.36 7.99 16.23
CA ARG A 228 -13.65 8.17 14.79
C ARG A 228 -14.17 6.90 14.12
N ARG A 229 -14.48 5.85 14.88
CA ARG A 229 -14.85 4.52 14.37
C ARG A 229 -16.05 4.54 13.42
N GLU A 230 -17.09 5.29 13.75
CA GLU A 230 -18.29 5.41 12.90
C GLU A 230 -17.98 6.14 11.59
N ALA A 231 -17.20 7.22 11.63
CA ALA A 231 -16.77 7.95 10.44
C ALA A 231 -15.89 7.07 9.56
N LEU A 232 -15.01 6.27 10.16
CA LEU A 232 -14.19 5.27 9.49
C LEU A 232 -15.06 4.20 8.80
N ALA A 233 -16.08 3.66 9.48
CA ALA A 233 -17.03 2.73 8.89
C ALA A 233 -17.79 3.36 7.72
N ALA A 234 -18.25 4.61 7.86
CA ALA A 234 -18.92 5.35 6.79
C ALA A 234 -18.00 5.60 5.58
N ALA A 235 -16.71 5.85 5.80
CA ALA A 235 -15.71 5.99 4.73
C ALA A 235 -15.46 4.67 3.97
N LEU A 236 -15.74 3.51 4.58
CA LEU A 236 -15.57 2.20 3.95
C LEU A 236 -16.88 1.60 3.40
N ALA A 237 -18.05 2.06 3.84
CA ALA A 237 -19.36 1.48 3.49
C ALA A 237 -19.75 1.51 1.98
N GLY A 238 -18.94 2.14 1.13
CA GLY A 238 -19.17 2.16 -0.33
C GLY A 238 -18.41 1.06 -1.09
N PHE A 239 -17.73 0.17 -0.37
CA PHE A 239 -17.03 -0.99 -0.89
C PHE A 239 -17.73 -2.26 -0.40
N SER A 240 -17.64 -3.35 -1.16
CA SER A 240 -18.31 -4.60 -0.81
C SER A 240 -17.80 -5.08 0.56
N PRO A 241 -18.68 -5.30 1.55
CA PRO A 241 -18.26 -5.82 2.84
C PRO A 241 -17.80 -7.27 2.66
N HIS A 242 -16.70 -7.64 3.32
CA HIS A 242 -16.26 -9.03 3.39
C HIS A 242 -16.60 -9.59 4.78
N THR A 243 -17.40 -10.67 4.81
CA THR A 243 -17.96 -11.24 6.05
C THR A 243 -17.11 -12.37 6.59
#